data_AF-A0A968PDS3-F1
#
_entry.id   AF-A0A968PDS3-F1
#
_cell.length_a   1.000
_cell.length_b   1.000
_cell.length_c   1.000
_cell.angle_alpha   90.00
_cell.angle_beta   90.00
_cell.angle_gamma   90.00
#
_symmetry.space_group_name_H-M   'P 1'
#
loop_
_entity.id
_entity.type
_entity.pdbx_description
1 polymer ?
#
loop_
_entity_poly.entity_id
_entity_poly.type
_entity_poly.pdbx_seq_one_letter_code
_entity_poly.pdbx_strand_id
1 'polypeptide(L)'
;MREYLKAKDFTDEDLTKVENALSGAMELGFALNAWTLGDETVKRIRLEGKKDFLKALGLNRKQIDKLNVLVCGTGTVEGAPHLRDEHLSVFDCANRCGKIGRRFISVDGTFA
;
A
#
# COMPACT_ATOMS: atom_id res chain seq x y z
N MET A 1 -12.73 2.05 -4.09
CA MET A 1 -11.75 1.19 -4.80
C MET A 1 -12.41 -0.02 -5.46
N ARG A 2 -13.27 -0.76 -4.76
CA ARG A 2 -14.01 -1.89 -5.31
C ARG A 2 -14.77 -1.58 -6.61
N GLU A 3 -15.55 -0.50 -6.64
CA GLU A 3 -16.28 -0.08 -7.85
C GLU A 3 -15.36 0.28 -9.02
N TYR A 4 -14.23 0.93 -8.75
CA TYR A 4 -13.23 1.27 -9.76
C TYR A 4 -12.66 0.01 -10.43
N LEU A 5 -12.37 -1.03 -9.65
CA LEU A 5 -11.87 -2.30 -10.16
C LEU A 5 -12.96 -3.08 -10.90
N LYS A 6 -14.22 -3.06 -10.44
CA LYS A 6 -15.36 -3.65 -11.18
C LYS A 6 -15.52 -3.05 -12.57
N ALA A 7 -15.32 -1.74 -12.72
CA ALA A 7 -15.33 -1.06 -14.02
C ALA A 7 -14.14 -1.45 -14.94
N LYS A 8 -13.19 -2.26 -14.45
CA LYS A 8 -12.01 -2.75 -15.17
C LYS A 8 -12.05 -4.27 -15.36
N ASP A 9 -13.25 -4.86 -15.38
CA ASP A 9 -13.48 -6.30 -15.58
C ASP A 9 -12.93 -7.22 -14.46
N PHE A 10 -12.72 -6.66 -13.24
CA PHE A 10 -12.49 -7.48 -12.05
C PHE A 10 -13.81 -8.11 -11.58
N THR A 11 -13.79 -9.42 -11.39
CA THR A 11 -14.90 -10.19 -10.83
C THR A 11 -14.93 -10.09 -9.30
N ASP A 12 -16.05 -10.48 -8.68
CA ASP A 12 -16.12 -10.53 -7.20
C ASP A 12 -15.09 -11.50 -6.58
N GLU A 13 -14.70 -12.55 -7.29
CA GLU A 13 -13.62 -13.44 -6.85
C GLU A 13 -12.25 -12.73 -6.87
N ASP A 14 -11.96 -11.96 -7.93
CA ASP A 14 -10.71 -11.19 -8.02
C ASP A 14 -10.63 -10.14 -6.90
N LEU A 15 -11.75 -9.49 -6.62
CA LEU A 15 -11.84 -8.48 -5.56
C LEU A 15 -11.59 -9.13 -4.21
N THR A 16 -12.13 -10.33 -3.97
CA THR A 16 -11.86 -11.09 -2.75
C THR A 16 -10.37 -11.41 -2.61
N LYS A 17 -9.69 -11.80 -3.70
CA LYS A 17 -8.23 -12.04 -3.70
C LYS A 17 -7.45 -10.77 -3.35
N VAL A 18 -7.81 -9.64 -3.95
CA VAL A 18 -7.18 -8.34 -3.68
C VAL A 18 -7.43 -7.90 -2.23
N GLU A 19 -8.66 -8.01 -1.73
CA GLU A 19 -9.02 -7.64 -0.35
C GLU A 19 -8.26 -8.49 0.68
N ASN A 20 -8.14 -9.80 0.44
CA ASN A 20 -7.34 -10.68 1.29
C ASN A 20 -5.85 -10.30 1.28
N ALA A 21 -5.29 -9.98 0.10
CA ALA A 21 -3.91 -9.53 -0.01
C ALA A 21 -3.68 -8.15 0.63
N LEU A 22 -4.69 -7.27 0.61
CA LEU A 22 -4.59 -5.93 1.19
C LEU A 22 -4.43 -5.93 2.71
N SER A 23 -4.95 -6.94 3.41
CA SER A 23 -4.88 -7.05 4.88
C SER A 23 -3.44 -6.93 5.43
N GLY A 24 -2.44 -7.40 4.67
CA GLY A 24 -1.02 -7.29 5.02
C GLY A 24 -0.19 -6.42 4.08
N ALA A 25 -0.81 -5.75 3.11
CA ALA A 25 -0.07 -5.01 2.08
C ALA A 25 0.35 -3.63 2.56
N MET A 26 1.66 -3.37 2.60
CA MET A 26 2.20 -2.03 2.87
C MET A 26 2.07 -1.07 1.67
N GLU A 27 1.89 -1.60 0.46
CA GLU A 27 1.60 -0.82 -0.75
C GLU A 27 0.63 -1.59 -1.65
N LEU A 28 -0.20 -0.86 -2.39
CA LEU A 28 -1.20 -1.42 -3.30
C LEU A 28 -0.60 -2.36 -4.36
N GLY A 29 0.65 -2.13 -4.77
CA GLY A 29 1.35 -3.02 -5.72
C GLY A 29 1.55 -4.45 -5.19
N PHE A 30 1.57 -4.65 -3.87
CA PHE A 30 1.68 -5.98 -3.26
C PHE A 30 0.36 -6.74 -3.30
N ALA A 31 -0.79 -6.03 -3.39
CA ALA A 31 -2.09 -6.65 -3.58
C ALA A 31 -2.49 -6.75 -5.06
N LEU A 32 -2.10 -5.79 -5.90
CA LEU A 32 -2.44 -5.73 -7.32
C LEU A 32 -1.25 -6.11 -8.19
N ASN A 33 -1.01 -7.42 -8.31
CA ASN A 33 0.02 -8.00 -9.17
C ASN A 33 -0.43 -9.35 -9.74
N ALA A 34 0.37 -9.89 -10.66
CA ALA A 34 0.06 -11.14 -11.35
C ALA A 34 -0.01 -12.35 -10.42
N TRP A 35 0.79 -12.38 -9.35
CA TRP A 35 0.78 -13.47 -8.38
C TRP A 35 -0.54 -13.53 -7.61
N THR A 36 -1.04 -12.38 -7.14
CA THR A 36 -2.30 -12.31 -6.39
C THR A 36 -3.51 -12.62 -7.27
N LEU A 37 -3.53 -12.15 -8.51
CA LEU A 37 -4.69 -12.27 -9.40
C LEU A 37 -4.71 -13.57 -10.22
N GLY A 38 -3.54 -14.12 -10.53
CA GLY A 38 -3.39 -15.29 -11.41
C GLY A 38 -3.53 -14.95 -12.90
N ASP A 39 -2.99 -15.84 -13.74
CA ASP A 39 -2.84 -15.60 -15.19
C ASP A 39 -4.17 -15.37 -15.92
N GLU A 40 -5.22 -16.10 -15.55
CA GLU A 40 -6.54 -15.99 -16.19
C GLU A 40 -7.17 -14.61 -15.94
N THR A 41 -7.03 -14.08 -14.73
CA THR A 41 -7.50 -12.72 -14.41
C THR A 41 -6.65 -11.68 -15.13
N VAL A 42 -5.32 -11.83 -15.11
CA VAL A 42 -4.38 -10.90 -15.78
C VAL A 42 -4.67 -10.79 -17.28
N LYS A 43 -4.96 -11.92 -17.95
CA LYS A 43 -5.42 -11.95 -19.35
C LYS A 43 -6.73 -11.20 -19.54
N ARG A 44 -7.74 -11.49 -18.71
CA ARG A 44 -9.07 -10.84 -18.79
C ARG A 44 -8.98 -9.33 -18.68
N ILE A 45 -8.19 -8.82 -17.74
CA ILE A 45 -7.99 -7.37 -17.53
C ILE A 45 -6.89 -6.77 -18.42
N ARG A 46 -6.30 -7.57 -19.32
CA ARG A 46 -5.28 -7.18 -20.33
C ARG A 46 -4.02 -6.55 -19.73
N LEU A 47 -3.55 -7.10 -18.61
CA LEU A 47 -2.33 -6.65 -17.90
C LEU A 47 -1.14 -7.60 -18.09
N GLU A 48 -1.20 -8.51 -19.06
CA GLU A 48 -0.12 -9.45 -19.38
C GLU A 48 1.20 -8.71 -19.66
N GLY A 49 2.29 -9.18 -19.07
CA GLY A 49 3.63 -8.60 -19.21
C GLY A 49 3.80 -7.19 -18.60
N LYS A 50 2.78 -6.63 -17.94
CA LYS A 50 2.91 -5.33 -17.26
C LYS A 50 3.58 -5.52 -15.90
N LYS A 51 4.60 -4.71 -15.62
CA LYS A 51 5.28 -4.71 -14.30
C LYS A 51 4.53 -3.90 -13.24
N ASP A 52 3.79 -2.87 -13.66
CA ASP A 52 3.10 -1.92 -12.78
C ASP A 52 1.62 -1.88 -13.16
N PHE A 53 0.82 -2.69 -12.48
CA PHE A 53 -0.62 -2.83 -12.76
C PHE A 53 -1.37 -1.54 -12.47
N LEU A 54 -0.98 -0.79 -11.43
CA LEU A 54 -1.63 0.45 -11.05
C LEU A 54 -1.53 1.49 -12.17
N LYS A 55 -0.33 1.66 -12.74
CA LYS A 55 -0.16 2.53 -13.92
C LYS A 55 -0.88 2.00 -15.15
N ALA A 56 -0.82 0.69 -15.39
CA ALA A 56 -1.48 0.08 -16.54
C ALA A 56 -3.02 0.18 -16.47
N LEU A 57 -3.59 0.27 -15.26
CA LEU A 57 -5.00 0.56 -15.02
C LEU A 57 -5.36 2.05 -15.22
N GLY A 58 -4.38 2.91 -15.48
CA GLY A 58 -4.56 4.34 -15.76
C GLY A 58 -4.35 5.27 -14.56
N LEU A 59 -3.85 4.76 -13.43
CA LEU A 59 -3.56 5.59 -12.26
C LEU A 59 -2.24 6.32 -12.45
N ASN A 60 -2.26 7.63 -12.22
CA ASN A 60 -1.03 8.42 -12.18
C ASN A 60 -0.34 8.31 -10.81
N ARG A 61 0.91 8.76 -10.72
CA ARG A 61 1.71 8.66 -9.49
C ARG A 61 1.05 9.33 -8.28
N LYS A 62 0.42 10.49 -8.46
CA LYS A 62 -0.26 11.21 -7.36
C LYS A 62 -1.47 10.42 -6.84
N GLN A 63 -2.23 9.80 -7.74
CA GLN A 63 -3.37 8.95 -7.36
C GLN A 63 -2.89 7.70 -6.62
N ILE A 64 -1.83 7.05 -7.11
CA ILE A 64 -1.23 5.88 -6.46
C ILE A 64 -0.76 6.21 -5.04
N ASP A 65 -0.02 7.31 -4.87
CA ASP A 65 0.45 7.74 -3.55
C ASP A 65 -0.71 8.04 -2.59
N LYS A 66 -1.77 8.72 -3.08
CA LYS A 66 -2.96 9.00 -2.27
C LYS A 66 -3.71 7.72 -1.88
N LEU A 67 -3.83 6.77 -2.80
CA LEU A 67 -4.51 5.50 -2.54
C LEU A 67 -3.70 4.59 -1.61
N ASN A 68 -2.37 4.57 -1.71
CA ASN A 68 -1.51 3.88 -0.75
C ASN A 68 -1.75 4.40 0.67
N VAL A 69 -1.76 5.71 0.87
CA VAL A 69 -2.03 6.30 2.20
C VAL A 69 -3.43 5.96 2.69
N LEU A 70 -4.44 6.03 1.82
CA LEU A 70 -5.83 5.80 2.20
C LEU A 70 -6.15 4.32 2.51
N VAL A 71 -5.53 3.39 1.77
CA VAL A 71 -5.87 1.95 1.82
C VAL A 71 -4.87 1.17 2.67
N CYS A 72 -3.57 1.39 2.48
CA CYS A 72 -2.49 0.69 3.18
C CYS A 72 -1.99 1.45 4.42
N GLY A 73 -2.44 2.70 4.62
CA GLY A 73 -1.97 3.56 5.69
C GLY A 73 -0.66 4.29 5.35
N THR A 74 -0.15 5.06 6.31
CA THR A 74 1.06 5.89 6.16
C THR A 74 2.36 5.09 6.36
N GLY A 75 2.26 3.88 6.93
CA GLY A 75 3.40 3.07 7.35
C GLY A 75 4.19 3.68 8.51
N THR A 76 3.65 4.67 9.22
CA THR A 76 4.24 5.30 10.39
C THR A 76 3.17 5.65 11.43
N VAL A 77 3.57 5.72 12.70
CA VAL A 77 2.73 6.20 13.81
C VAL A 77 2.73 7.73 13.92
N GLU A 78 3.64 8.42 13.21
CA GLU A 78 3.73 9.88 13.17
C GLU A 78 2.47 10.48 12.53
N GLY A 79 1.76 11.36 13.27
CA GLY A 79 0.52 12.01 12.82
C GLY A 79 -0.76 11.18 13.00
N ALA A 80 -0.73 10.07 13.75
CA ALA A 80 -1.94 9.31 14.06
C ALA A 80 -2.91 10.09 14.98
N PRO A 81 -4.23 10.13 14.70
CA PRO A 81 -5.20 11.02 15.36
C PRO A 81 -5.40 10.80 16.87
N HIS A 82 -4.84 9.73 17.43
CA HIS A 82 -4.92 9.41 18.86
C HIS A 82 -3.55 9.24 19.52
N LEU A 83 -2.46 9.52 18.80
CA LEU A 83 -1.11 9.48 19.35
C LEU A 83 -0.63 10.90 19.54
N ARG A 84 -0.42 11.30 20.80
CA ARG A 84 0.22 12.58 21.11
C ARG A 84 1.69 12.50 20.71
N ASP A 85 2.21 13.59 20.15
CA ASP A 85 3.60 13.67 19.70
C ASP A 85 4.60 13.34 20.82
N GLU A 86 4.24 13.67 22.06
CA GLU A 86 5.03 13.38 23.27
C GLU A 86 5.26 11.87 23.53
N HIS A 87 4.43 10.99 22.96
CA HIS A 87 4.56 9.53 23.12
C HIS A 87 5.36 8.87 21.98
N LEU A 88 5.70 9.61 20.92
CA LEU A 88 6.35 9.05 19.74
C LEU A 88 7.74 8.46 20.05
N SER A 89 8.46 9.00 21.03
CA SER A 89 9.82 8.55 21.39
C SER A 89 9.90 7.10 21.88
N VAL A 90 8.81 6.54 22.40
CA VAL A 90 8.75 5.12 22.81
C VAL A 90 8.62 4.18 21.61
N PHE A 91 8.21 4.69 20.45
CA PHE A 91 7.98 3.92 19.22
C PHE A 91 9.07 4.15 18.15
N ASP A 92 10.17 4.83 18.50
CA ASP A 92 11.29 5.03 17.60
C ASP A 92 11.89 3.66 17.21
N CYS A 93 11.88 3.34 15.91
CA CYS A 93 12.44 2.09 15.39
C CYS A 93 13.91 2.26 15.00
N ALA A 94 14.65 1.16 14.85
CA ALA A 94 16.07 1.19 14.42
C ALA A 94 16.28 1.82 13.03
N ASN A 95 15.23 1.86 12.19
CA ASN A 95 15.20 2.52 10.89
C ASN A 95 13.95 3.39 10.77
N ARG A 96 13.98 4.38 9.87
CA ARG A 96 12.78 5.18 9.52
C ARG A 96 11.68 4.26 8.97
N CYS A 97 10.51 4.31 9.60
CA CYS A 97 9.34 3.51 9.22
C CYS A 97 8.38 4.33 8.34
N GLY A 98 8.00 3.78 7.20
CA GLY A 98 7.07 4.42 6.27
C GLY A 98 7.70 5.56 5.44
N LYS A 99 7.01 5.95 4.36
CA LYS A 99 7.54 6.93 3.38
C LYS A 99 7.71 8.34 3.95
N ILE A 100 6.97 8.66 5.02
CA ILE A 100 6.98 9.98 5.67
C ILE A 100 7.58 9.95 7.08
N GLY A 101 7.94 8.77 7.61
CA GLY A 101 8.52 8.66 8.93
C GLY A 101 9.89 9.31 8.99
N ARG A 102 10.08 10.19 9.99
CA ARG A 102 11.32 10.95 10.16
C ARG A 102 12.12 10.43 11.33
N ARG A 103 11.45 9.84 12.33
CA ARG A 103 12.08 9.42 13.58
C ARG A 103 12.67 8.02 13.48
N PHE A 104 13.84 7.84 14.08
CA PHE A 104 14.54 6.56 14.20
C PHE A 104 15.57 6.66 15.34
N ILE A 105 15.97 5.52 15.89
CA ILE A 105 17.02 5.47 16.92
C ILE A 105 18.39 5.66 16.25
N SER A 106 19.17 6.65 16.68
CA SER A 106 20.55 6.83 16.20
C SER A 106 21.46 5.70 16.70
N VAL A 107 22.57 5.44 15.99
CA VAL A 107 23.49 4.31 16.23
C VAL A 107 24.10 4.34 17.65
N ASP A 108 24.14 5.52 18.27
CA ASP A 108 24.58 5.79 19.63
C ASP A 108 23.51 5.52 20.72
N GLY A 109 22.31 5.10 20.33
CA GLY A 109 21.20 4.78 21.25
C GLY A 109 20.44 5.99 21.77
N THR A 110 20.69 7.19 21.23
CA THR A 110 19.90 8.39 21.55
C THR A 110 18.78 8.63 20.53
N PHE A 111 17.64 9.10 21.03
CA PHE A 111 16.46 9.44 20.24
C PHE A 111 16.75 10.70 19.41
N ALA A 112 16.57 10.64 18.09
CA ALA A 112 16.78 11.75 17.16
C ALA A 112 15.47 12.31 16.62
#